data_AF-A0A536VTA5-F1
#
_entry.id   AF-A0A536VTA5-F1
#
_cell.length_a   1.000
_cell.length_b   1.000
_cell.length_c   1.000
_cell.angle_alpha   90.00
_cell.angle_beta   90.00
_cell.angle_gamma   90.00
#
_symmetry.space_group_name_H-M   'P 1'
#
loop_
_entity.id
_entity.type
_entity.pdbx_description
1 polymer ?
#
loop_
_entity_poly.entity_id
_entity_poly.type
_entity_poly.pdbx_seq_one_letter_code
_entity_poly.pdbx_strand_id
1 'polypeptide(L)'
;MRSITRISVFLLGLALVQPLLAQAQPVKIIGLVELSGTGATSGTNFNDGVKLAVKEINAAGGILGRKVEYTSSDTQSQPQVAKALAMKAKDEDAYVVMGPVFSGSILVSMAETRRAEIPNFTGG
;
A
#
# COMPACT_ATOMS: atom_id res chain seq x y z
N MET A 1 47.84 42.17 23.93
CA MET A 1 46.58 41.55 23.43
C MET A 1 46.62 41.62 21.89
N ARG A 2 47.23 40.71 21.13
CA ARG A 2 46.85 39.32 20.78
C ARG A 2 45.40 39.15 20.27
N SER A 3 45.23 39.44 18.97
CA SER A 3 44.74 38.50 17.95
C SER A 3 43.44 37.73 18.24
N ILE A 4 42.28 38.26 17.84
CA ILE A 4 41.05 37.47 17.62
C ILE A 4 40.20 38.15 16.52
N THR A 5 40.50 37.92 15.24
CA THR A 5 39.64 38.43 14.13
C THR A 5 39.61 37.51 12.92
N ARG A 6 39.64 36.19 13.13
CA ARG A 6 39.46 35.20 12.07
C ARG A 6 38.82 33.95 12.66
N ILE A 7 37.49 33.85 12.63
CA ILE A 7 36.65 32.62 12.62
C ILE A 7 35.21 33.14 12.56
N SER A 8 34.65 33.40 11.37
CA SER A 8 33.20 33.65 11.23
C SER A 8 32.62 33.25 9.87
N VAL A 9 33.39 32.72 8.92
CA VAL A 9 32.89 32.49 7.54
C VAL A 9 32.62 31.00 7.24
N PHE A 10 32.93 30.06 8.14
CA PHE A 10 32.79 28.63 7.81
C PHE A 10 31.43 27.99 8.15
N LEU A 11 30.48 28.71 8.76
CA LEU A 11 29.20 28.13 9.21
C LEU A 11 28.00 28.46 8.32
N LEU A 12 28.15 29.28 7.28
CA LEU A 12 27.03 29.71 6.43
C LEU A 12 26.80 28.84 5.18
N GLY A 13 27.66 27.84 4.93
CA GLY A 13 27.61 27.01 3.71
C GLY A 13 26.78 25.73 3.78
N LEU A 14 26.34 25.29 4.97
CA LEU A 14 25.67 23.98 5.14
C LEU A 14 24.14 24.02 5.17
N ALA A 15 23.51 25.20 5.18
CA ALA A 15 22.07 25.32 5.39
C ALA A 15 21.21 25.20 4.11
N LEU A 16 21.82 25.12 2.91
CA LEU A 16 21.09 25.21 1.63
C LEU A 16 20.87 23.87 0.90
N VAL A 17 21.16 22.72 1.51
CA VAL A 17 21.02 21.39 0.85
C VAL A 17 19.90 20.53 1.46
N GLN A 18 19.01 21.12 2.25
CA GLN A 18 17.92 20.39 2.92
C GLN A 18 16.56 20.54 2.20
N PRO A 19 16.45 20.13 0.92
CA PRO A 19 15.23 19.41 0.57
C PRO A 19 15.55 18.27 -0.40
N LEU A 20 16.16 17.18 0.08
CA LEU A 20 16.31 15.98 -0.76
C LEU A 20 15.72 14.70 -0.14
N LEU A 21 15.29 14.71 1.12
CA LEU A 21 14.78 13.49 1.77
C LEU A 21 13.45 13.68 2.49
N ALA A 22 12.52 14.45 1.92
CA ALA A 22 11.12 14.19 2.20
C ALA A 22 10.77 12.87 1.51
N GLN A 23 10.97 11.75 2.22
CA GLN A 23 10.72 10.42 1.70
C GLN A 23 9.23 10.32 1.35
N ALA A 24 8.94 10.19 0.05
CA ALA A 24 7.56 10.20 -0.42
C ALA A 24 6.76 9.07 0.24
N GLN A 25 5.55 9.38 0.72
CA GLN A 25 4.69 8.41 1.40
C GLN A 25 4.49 7.16 0.54
N PRO A 26 4.46 5.94 1.12
CA PRO A 26 4.27 4.73 0.34
C PRO A 26 2.93 4.72 -0.40
N VAL A 27 2.83 3.90 -1.45
CA VAL A 27 1.56 3.59 -2.11
C VAL A 27 0.92 2.44 -1.33
N LYS A 28 -0.13 2.75 -0.57
CA LYS A 28 -0.82 1.77 0.27
C LYS A 28 -1.80 0.94 -0.55
N ILE A 29 -1.55 -0.35 -0.67
CA ILE A 29 -2.41 -1.32 -1.35
C ILE A 29 -2.93 -2.32 -0.32
N ILE A 30 -4.24 -2.56 -0.30
CA ILE A 30 -4.85 -3.49 0.66
C ILE A 30 -5.45 -4.68 -0.09
N GLY A 31 -5.03 -5.88 0.30
CA GLY A 31 -5.53 -7.15 -0.18
C GLY A 31 -6.74 -7.61 0.64
N LEU A 32 -7.85 -7.86 -0.03
CA LEU A 32 -8.99 -8.61 0.52
C LEU A 32 -8.98 -9.95 -0.20
N VAL A 33 -8.55 -11.02 0.46
CA VAL A 33 -8.25 -12.29 -0.22
C VAL A 33 -8.74 -13.49 0.58
N GLU A 34 -9.16 -14.55 -0.11
CA GLU A 34 -9.53 -15.82 0.50
C GLU A 34 -8.26 -16.57 0.97
N LEU A 35 -7.89 -16.44 2.25
CA LEU A 35 -6.78 -17.20 2.85
C LEU A 35 -7.28 -18.43 3.61
N SER A 36 -8.57 -18.45 3.93
CA SER A 36 -9.28 -19.62 4.43
C SER A 36 -10.66 -19.77 3.74
N GLY A 37 -11.37 -20.85 4.10
CA GLY A 37 -12.64 -21.21 3.49
C GLY A 37 -12.48 -21.89 2.12
N THR A 38 -13.56 -21.98 1.36
CA THR A 38 -13.63 -22.74 0.10
C THR A 38 -12.79 -22.13 -1.03
N GLY A 39 -12.50 -20.83 -0.97
CA GLY A 39 -11.68 -20.11 -1.95
C GLY A 39 -10.19 -20.05 -1.62
N ALA A 40 -9.73 -20.72 -0.54
CA ALA A 40 -8.38 -20.56 0.01
C ALA A 40 -7.25 -20.78 -1.01
N THR A 41 -7.39 -21.79 -1.89
CA THR A 41 -6.38 -22.06 -2.94
C THR A 41 -6.25 -20.89 -3.91
N SER A 42 -7.37 -20.40 -4.44
CA SER A 42 -7.36 -19.28 -5.39
C SER A 42 -6.89 -17.98 -4.74
N GLY A 43 -7.37 -17.67 -3.53
CA GLY A 43 -6.98 -16.45 -2.83
C GLY A 43 -5.54 -16.46 -2.36
N THR A 44 -4.99 -17.60 -1.93
CA THR A 44 -3.56 -17.73 -1.61
C THR A 44 -2.69 -17.52 -2.84
N ASN A 45 -3.02 -18.17 -3.96
CA ASN A 45 -2.28 -18.00 -5.22
C ASN A 45 -2.31 -16.55 -5.69
N PHE A 46 -3.46 -15.88 -5.61
CA PHE A 46 -3.57 -14.46 -5.94
C PHE A 46 -2.73 -13.58 -5.01
N ASN A 47 -2.84 -13.78 -3.69
CA ASN A 47 -2.10 -13.01 -2.68
C ASN A 47 -0.58 -13.13 -2.86
N ASP A 48 -0.10 -14.34 -3.14
CA ASP A 48 1.33 -14.59 -3.33
C ASP A 48 1.84 -13.98 -4.64
N GLY A 49 1.02 -13.98 -5.70
CA GLY A 49 1.29 -13.21 -6.92
C GLY A 49 1.41 -11.71 -6.66
N VAL A 50 0.49 -11.13 -5.88
CA VAL A 50 0.57 -9.71 -5.49
C VAL A 50 1.84 -9.43 -4.68
N LYS A 51 2.18 -10.25 -3.69
CA LYS A 51 3.40 -10.09 -2.89
C LYS A 51 4.67 -10.17 -3.74
N LEU A 52 4.71 -11.09 -4.71
CA LEU A 52 5.83 -11.22 -5.63
C LEU A 52 5.99 -9.94 -6.47
N ALA A 53 4.91 -9.45 -7.08
CA ALA A 53 4.93 -8.22 -7.85
C ALA A 53 5.34 -7.00 -7.00
N VAL A 54 4.81 -6.88 -5.77
CA VAL A 54 5.19 -5.82 -4.83
C VAL A 54 6.69 -5.87 -4.51
N LYS A 55 7.23 -7.06 -4.27
CA LYS A 55 8.67 -7.26 -4.02
C LYS A 55 9.50 -6.79 -5.21
N GLU A 56 9.13 -7.18 -6.42
CA GLU A 56 9.84 -6.82 -7.65
C GLU A 56 9.76 -5.31 -7.94
N ILE A 57 8.57 -4.71 -7.85
CA ILE A 57 8.34 -3.27 -8.01
C ILE A 57 9.17 -2.48 -7.00
N ASN A 58 9.16 -2.90 -5.73
CA ASN A 58 9.94 -2.24 -4.70
C ASN A 58 11.44 -2.41 -4.91
N ALA A 59 11.91 -3.56 -5.39
CA ALA A 59 13.32 -3.75 -5.74
C ALA A 59 13.75 -2.85 -6.92
N ALA A 60 12.85 -2.60 -7.87
CA ALA A 60 13.07 -1.72 -9.02
C ALA A 60 12.97 -0.20 -8.71
N GLY A 61 12.81 0.18 -7.44
CA GLY A 61 12.73 1.58 -7.02
C GLY A 61 11.33 2.08 -6.66
N GLY A 62 10.30 1.27 -6.83
CA GLY A 62 8.91 1.61 -6.52
C GLY A 62 8.19 2.33 -7.66
N ILE A 63 6.98 2.83 -7.39
CA ILE A 63 6.15 3.56 -8.35
C ILE A 63 6.47 5.05 -8.22
N LEU A 64 7.08 5.65 -9.25
CA LEU A 64 7.52 7.05 -9.21
C LEU A 64 8.40 7.36 -7.98
N GLY A 65 9.25 6.41 -7.57
CA GLY A 65 10.11 6.52 -6.39
C GLY A 65 9.43 6.24 -5.04
N ARG A 66 8.13 5.93 -5.03
CA ARG A 66 7.36 5.57 -3.83
C ARG A 66 7.31 4.06 -3.67
N LYS A 67 7.68 3.54 -2.49
CA LYS A 67 7.52 2.11 -2.21
C LYS A 67 6.05 1.73 -2.10
N VAL A 68 5.70 0.54 -2.56
CA VAL A 68 4.39 -0.07 -2.33
C VAL A 68 4.39 -0.71 -0.96
N GLU A 69 3.39 -0.36 -0.15
CA GLU A 69 3.08 -1.01 1.12
C GLU A 69 1.85 -1.87 0.92
N TYR A 70 2.01 -3.19 1.05
CA TYR A 70 0.93 -4.15 0.82
C TYR A 70 0.65 -4.95 2.10
N THR A 71 -0.62 -4.97 2.49
CA THR A 71 -1.16 -5.80 3.58
C THR A 71 -2.34 -6.60 3.06
N SER A 72 -2.55 -7.82 3.54
CA SER A 72 -3.66 -8.68 3.11
C SER A 72 -4.49 -9.15 4.30
N SER A 73 -5.82 -9.15 4.16
CA SER A 73 -6.77 -9.66 5.15
C SER A 73 -7.58 -10.82 4.58
N ASP A 74 -7.88 -11.81 5.43
CA ASP A 74 -8.62 -13.01 5.07
C ASP A 74 -10.13 -12.75 5.01
N THR A 75 -10.74 -12.94 3.84
CA THR A 75 -12.20 -12.86 3.66
C THR A 75 -12.92 -14.11 4.13
N GLN A 76 -12.21 -15.20 4.41
CA GLN A 76 -12.76 -16.50 4.82
C GLN A 76 -13.73 -17.09 3.79
N SER A 77 -13.70 -16.61 2.53
CA SER A 77 -14.71 -16.90 1.50
C SER A 77 -16.13 -16.47 1.89
N GLN A 78 -16.26 -15.52 2.83
CA GLN A 78 -17.54 -15.02 3.34
C GLN A 78 -17.79 -13.58 2.87
N PRO A 79 -18.88 -13.30 2.13
CA PRO A 79 -19.17 -11.96 1.63
C PRO A 79 -19.24 -10.90 2.74
N GLN A 80 -19.80 -11.25 3.90
CA GLN A 80 -20.01 -10.32 5.01
C GLN A 80 -18.68 -9.89 5.63
N VAL A 81 -17.70 -10.79 5.68
CA VAL A 81 -16.32 -10.48 6.09
C VAL A 81 -15.66 -9.60 5.04
N ALA A 82 -15.76 -9.93 3.75
CA ALA A 82 -15.23 -9.11 2.67
C ALA A 82 -15.78 -7.67 2.68
N LYS A 83 -17.09 -7.50 2.93
CA LYS A 83 -17.73 -6.19 3.08
C LYS A 83 -17.11 -5.39 4.24
N ALA A 84 -16.95 -6.00 5.40
CA ALA A 84 -16.35 -5.34 6.57
C ALA A 84 -14.90 -4.92 6.30
N LEU A 85 -14.13 -5.78 5.64
CA LEU A 85 -12.75 -5.48 5.26
C LEU A 85 -12.66 -4.36 4.22
N ALA A 86 -13.64 -4.24 3.30
CA ALA A 86 -13.65 -3.17 2.30
C ALA A 86 -13.93 -1.81 2.95
N MET A 87 -14.83 -1.76 3.93
CA MET A 87 -15.04 -0.55 4.74
C MET A 87 -13.78 -0.20 5.54
N LYS A 88 -13.12 -1.20 6.14
CA LYS A 88 -11.85 -0.99 6.84
C LYS A 88 -10.75 -0.48 5.91
N ALA A 89 -10.67 -0.97 4.68
CA ALA A 89 -9.68 -0.51 3.71
C ALA A 89 -9.82 0.99 3.38
N LYS A 90 -11.06 1.50 3.35
CA LYS A 90 -11.33 2.94 3.25
C LYS A 90 -10.79 3.68 4.48
N ASP A 91 -11.06 3.19 5.68
CA ASP A 91 -10.63 3.86 6.92
C ASP A 91 -9.10 3.80 7.11
N GLU A 92 -8.43 2.88 6.43
CA GLU A 92 -6.96 2.78 6.35
C GLU A 92 -6.36 3.59 5.19
N ASP A 93 -7.13 4.42 4.48
CA ASP A 93 -6.69 5.21 3.33
C ASP A 93 -6.03 4.37 2.22
N ALA A 94 -6.64 3.24 1.85
CA ALA A 94 -6.16 2.42 0.74
C ALA A 94 -6.16 3.20 -0.57
N TYR A 95 -5.03 3.20 -1.28
CA TYR A 95 -4.95 3.72 -2.64
C TYR A 95 -5.63 2.79 -3.64
N VAL A 96 -5.49 1.48 -3.43
CA VAL A 96 -6.07 0.41 -4.26
C VAL A 96 -6.43 -0.77 -3.37
N VAL A 97 -7.55 -1.44 -3.71
CA VAL A 97 -7.90 -2.76 -3.19
C VAL A 97 -7.59 -3.85 -4.22
N MET A 98 -6.87 -4.89 -3.78
CA MET A 98 -6.55 -6.09 -4.55
C MET A 98 -7.36 -7.29 -4.05
N GLY A 99 -7.95 -8.05 -4.98
CA GLY A 99 -8.94 -9.08 -4.64
C GLY A 99 -10.26 -8.45 -4.20
N PRO A 100 -11.23 -9.22 -3.70
CA PRO A 100 -11.21 -10.68 -3.59
C PRO A 100 -11.31 -11.39 -4.94
N VAL A 101 -11.17 -12.71 -4.93
CA VAL A 101 -11.23 -13.56 -6.13
C VAL A 101 -12.42 -14.53 -6.10
N PHE A 102 -13.24 -14.49 -5.05
CA PHE A 102 -14.45 -15.30 -4.92
C PHE A 102 -15.70 -14.48 -5.24
N SER A 103 -16.57 -14.93 -6.15
CA SER A 103 -17.65 -14.10 -6.72
C SER A 103 -18.56 -13.45 -5.67
N GLY A 104 -18.91 -14.17 -4.59
CA GLY A 104 -19.73 -13.62 -3.51
C GLY A 104 -19.04 -12.46 -2.78
N SER A 105 -17.75 -12.60 -2.50
CA SER A 105 -16.90 -11.56 -1.89
C SER A 105 -16.71 -10.38 -2.84
N ILE A 106 -16.55 -10.63 -4.15
CA ILE A 106 -16.35 -9.60 -5.18
C ILE A 106 -17.52 -8.63 -5.21
N LEU A 107 -18.75 -9.14 -5.29
CA LEU A 107 -19.94 -8.30 -5.42
C LEU A 107 -20.07 -7.27 -4.30
N VAL A 108 -19.79 -7.68 -3.07
CA VAL A 108 -19.90 -6.82 -1.89
C VAL A 108 -18.68 -5.91 -1.73
N SER A 109 -17.47 -6.41 -1.99
CA SER A 109 -16.24 -5.59 -1.97
C SER A 109 -16.30 -4.46 -2.99
N MET A 110 -16.70 -4.77 -4.24
CA MET A 110 -16.82 -3.77 -5.30
C MET A 110 -17.86 -2.70 -4.98
N ALA A 111 -18.97 -3.07 -4.33
CA ALA A 111 -19.99 -2.11 -3.94
C ALA A 111 -19.46 -1.11 -2.90
N GLU A 112 -18.70 -1.57 -1.89
CA GLU A 112 -18.14 -0.69 -0.87
C GLU A 112 -16.96 0.14 -1.40
N THR A 113 -16.03 -0.47 -2.13
CA THR A 113 -14.88 0.24 -2.72
C THR A 113 -15.32 1.29 -3.75
N ARG A 114 -16.39 1.02 -4.52
CA ARG A 114 -17.00 2.03 -5.40
C ARG A 114 -17.54 3.23 -4.61
N ARG A 115 -18.24 3.01 -3.49
CA ARG A 115 -18.74 4.11 -2.64
C ARG A 115 -17.60 4.90 -2.01
N ALA A 116 -16.48 4.24 -1.73
CA ALA A 116 -15.27 4.85 -1.19
C ALA A 116 -14.40 5.52 -2.26
N GLU A 117 -14.75 5.41 -3.55
CA GLU A 117 -13.95 5.89 -4.68
C GLU A 117 -12.54 5.25 -4.75
N ILE A 118 -12.42 4.00 -4.27
CA ILE A 118 -11.18 3.23 -4.28
C ILE A 118 -11.21 2.24 -5.45
N PRO A 119 -10.23 2.23 -6.36
CA PRO A 119 -10.12 1.21 -7.39
C PRO A 119 -10.00 -0.19 -6.78
N ASN A 120 -10.81 -1.13 -7.28
CA ASN A 120 -10.81 -2.52 -6.85
C ASN A 120 -10.45 -3.43 -8.04
N PHE A 121 -9.27 -4.07 -7.97
CA PHE A 121 -8.84 -5.05 -8.97
C PHE A 121 -9.07 -6.47 -8.45
N THR A 122 -9.93 -7.24 -9.11
CA THR A 122 -10.29 -8.60 -8.72
C THR A 122 -9.63 -9.64 -9.63
N GLY A 123 -9.49 -10.86 -9.15
CA GLY A 123 -9.11 -12.02 -9.97
C GLY A 123 -10.30 -12.51 -10.80
N GLY A 124 -10.02 -13.03 -12.00
CA GLY A 124 -11.03 -13.50 -12.96
C GLY A 124 -11.66 -14.83 -12.59
#